data_AF-A0A6N2V2M1-F1
#
_entry.id   AF-A0A6N2V2M1-F1
#
_cell.length_a   1.000
_cell.length_b   1.000
_cell.length_c   1.000
_cell.angle_alpha   90.00
_cell.angle_beta   90.00
_cell.angle_gamma   90.00
#
_symmetry.space_group_name_H-M   'P 1'
#
loop_
_entity.id
_entity.type
_entity.pdbx_description
1 polymer ?
#
loop_
_entity_poly.entity_id
_entity_poly.type
_entity_poly.pdbx_seq_one_letter_code
_entity_poly.pdbx_strand_id
1 'polypeptide(L)'
;MKLFFLYLALLAAACAVLLLVDDPSRSGWLPECLFYKTTGYLCYGCGSTRALHALLHGHWLDSLRYNVLLVPTLIWLGTLFFIRDKTVFLRVLTAGVAVLALFTVARNIPLS
;
A
#
# COMPACT_ATOMS: atom_id res chain seq x y z
N MET A 1 3.68 8.03 -22.76
CA MET A 1 4.38 7.40 -21.60
C MET A 1 4.86 8.43 -20.58
N LYS A 2 5.69 9.43 -20.92
CA LYS A 2 6.15 10.46 -19.96
C LYS A 2 5.02 11.20 -19.23
N LEU A 3 3.96 11.60 -19.94
CA LEU A 3 2.81 12.31 -19.36
C LEU A 3 2.01 11.44 -18.36
N PHE A 4 1.89 10.14 -18.65
CA PHE A 4 1.23 9.18 -17.76
C PHE A 4 1.99 9.00 -16.44
N PHE A 5 3.32 8.91 -16.49
CA PHE A 5 4.14 8.82 -15.29
C PHE A 5 4.14 10.11 -14.46
N LEU A 6 4.12 11.27 -15.13
CA LEU A 6 3.99 12.57 -14.48
C LEU A 6 2.66 12.69 -13.74
N TYR A 7 1.57 12.22 -14.36
CA TYR A 7 0.25 12.17 -13.73
C TYR A 7 0.24 11.23 -12.51
N LEU A 8 0.83 10.03 -12.63
CA LEU A 8 0.93 9.08 -11.52
C LEU A 8 1.73 9.65 -10.34
N ALA A 9 2.82 10.35 -10.61
CA ALA A 9 3.65 11.01 -9.61
C ALA A 9 2.90 12.15 -8.90
N LEU A 10 2.16 12.98 -9.64
CA LEU A 10 1.32 14.04 -9.08
C LEU A 10 0.22 13.47 -8.17
N LEU A 11 -0.43 12.39 -8.59
CA LEU A 11 -1.41 11.66 -7.77
C LEU A 11 -0.80 11.12 -6.49
N ALA A 12 0.36 10.45 -6.59
CA ALA A 12 1.07 9.93 -5.42
C ALA A 12 1.47 11.06 -4.46
N ALA A 13 1.95 12.19 -4.98
CA ALA A 13 2.29 13.36 -4.18
C ALA A 13 1.06 13.98 -3.50
N ALA A 14 -0.07 14.12 -4.22
CA ALA A 14 -1.31 14.61 -3.64
C ALA A 14 -1.82 13.70 -2.52
N CYS A 15 -1.81 12.37 -2.72
CA CYS A 15 -2.15 11.40 -1.68
C CYS A 15 -1.22 11.50 -0.47
N ALA A 16 0.08 11.66 -0.69
CA ALA A 16 1.05 11.83 0.40
C ALA A 16 0.79 13.12 1.20
N VAL A 17 0.48 14.23 0.53
CA VAL A 17 0.12 15.50 1.20
C VAL A 17 -1.15 15.34 2.03
N LEU A 18 -2.19 14.69 1.50
CA LEU A 18 -3.41 14.43 2.27
C LEU A 18 -3.13 13.60 3.52
N LEU A 19 -2.28 12.57 3.42
CA LEU A 19 -1.85 11.75 4.55
C LEU A 19 -0.80 12.42 5.46
N LEU A 20 -0.28 13.59 5.10
CA LEU A 20 0.58 14.39 5.97
C LEU A 20 -0.25 15.38 6.80
N VAL A 21 -1.35 15.88 6.23
CA VAL A 21 -2.16 16.93 6.85
C VAL A 21 -3.26 16.33 7.74
N ASP A 22 -3.84 15.20 7.35
CA ASP A 22 -4.95 14.57 8.06
C ASP A 22 -4.62 13.17 8.56
N ASP A 23 -5.05 12.88 9.79
CA ASP A 23 -4.95 11.55 10.40
C ASP A 23 -6.04 10.62 9.81
N PRO A 24 -5.67 9.59 9.03
CA PRO A 24 -6.61 8.65 8.43
C PRO A 24 -7.39 7.81 9.46
N SER A 25 -6.97 7.80 10.73
CA SER A 25 -7.70 7.13 11.81
C SER A 25 -8.81 7.99 12.42
N ARG A 26 -8.79 9.31 12.18
CA ARG A 26 -9.75 10.28 12.73
C ARG A 26 -10.53 11.03 11.66
N SER A 27 -10.12 10.92 10.40
CA SER A 27 -10.76 11.64 9.30
C SER A 27 -12.10 11.01 8.91
N GLY A 28 -13.17 11.78 9.03
CA GLY A 28 -14.53 11.35 8.62
C GLY A 28 -14.74 11.29 7.10
N TRP A 29 -13.80 11.83 6.32
CA TRP A 29 -13.88 11.86 4.85
C TRP A 29 -13.24 10.65 4.18
N LEU A 30 -12.39 9.90 4.89
CA LEU A 30 -11.80 8.67 4.35
C LEU A 30 -12.88 7.58 4.39
N PRO A 31 -13.32 7.04 3.24
CA PRO A 31 -14.36 6.02 3.25
C PRO A 31 -13.86 4.78 4.00
N GLU A 32 -14.75 4.17 4.79
CA GLU A 32 -14.48 2.88 5.38
C GLU A 32 -14.12 1.84 4.30
N CYS A 33 -13.24 0.91 4.66
CA CYS A 33 -12.78 -0.16 3.79
C CYS A 33 -13.96 -1.06 3.38
N LEU A 34 -14.51 -0.86 2.17
CA LEU A 34 -15.69 -1.62 1.69
C LEU A 34 -15.46 -3.13 1.71
N PHE A 35 -14.22 -3.56 1.44
CA PHE A 35 -13.82 -4.97 1.54
C PHE A 35 -13.98 -5.51 2.96
N TYR A 36 -13.53 -4.77 3.97
CA TYR A 36 -13.73 -5.15 5.37
C TYR A 36 -15.21 -5.14 5.74
N LYS A 37 -15.97 -4.14 5.29
CA LYS A 37 -17.42 -4.05 5.55
C LYS A 37 -18.21 -5.23 4.98
N THR A 38 -17.78 -5.75 3.82
CA THR A 38 -18.48 -6.84 3.11
C THR A 38 -18.01 -8.23 3.52
N THR A 39 -16.72 -8.40 3.82
CA THR A 39 -16.11 -9.72 4.08
C THR A 39 -15.69 -9.93 5.53
N GLY A 40 -15.56 -8.86 6.32
CA GLY A 40 -14.95 -8.89 7.65
C GLY A 40 -13.42 -9.02 7.63
N TYR A 41 -12.78 -9.12 6.46
CA TYR A 41 -11.34 -9.30 6.34
C TYR A 41 -10.60 -7.99 6.06
N LEU A 42 -9.42 -7.86 6.66
CA LEU A 42 -8.54 -6.71 6.48
C LEU A 42 -7.68 -6.91 5.22
N CYS A 43 -7.86 -6.08 4.19
CA CYS A 43 -6.97 -6.13 3.03
C CYS A 43 -5.63 -5.43 3.28
N TYR A 44 -4.61 -5.78 2.49
CA TYR A 44 -3.31 -5.10 2.49
C TYR A 44 -3.44 -3.56 2.40
N GLY A 45 -4.34 -3.06 1.55
CA GLY A 45 -4.52 -1.62 1.31
C GLY A 45 -4.95 -0.82 2.54
N CYS A 46 -5.88 -1.34 3.33
CA CYS A 46 -6.46 -0.61 4.48
C CYS A 46 -5.47 -0.47 5.66
N GLY A 47 -4.45 -1.33 5.74
CA GLY A 47 -3.32 -1.15 6.66
C GLY A 47 -2.25 -0.19 6.13
N SER A 48 -2.10 -0.11 4.80
CA SER A 48 -1.09 0.73 4.15
C SER A 48 -1.31 2.22 4.32
N THR A 49 -2.56 2.69 4.39
CA THR A 49 -2.86 4.13 4.60
C THR A 49 -2.35 4.63 5.95
N ARG A 50 -2.68 3.92 7.04
CA ARG A 50 -2.17 4.22 8.39
C ARG A 50 -0.67 4.03 8.52
N ALA A 51 -0.15 2.96 7.91
CA ALA A 51 1.29 2.71 7.89
C ALA A 51 2.05 3.83 7.16
N LEU A 52 1.51 4.33 6.05
CA LEU A 52 2.12 5.39 5.26
C LEU A 52 2.04 6.74 5.97
N HIS A 53 0.91 7.07 6.60
CA HIS A 53 0.80 8.26 7.47
C HIS A 53 1.85 8.21 8.60
N ALA A 54 1.96 7.10 9.32
CA ALA A 54 2.97 6.93 10.37
C ALA A 54 4.40 7.06 9.83
N LEU A 55 4.68 6.46 8.66
CA LEU A 55 5.97 6.56 7.98
C LEU A 55 6.32 8.01 7.62
N LEU A 56 5.37 8.75 7.07
CA LEU A 56 5.51 10.15 6.65
C LEU A 56 5.78 11.09 7.84
N HIS A 57 5.29 10.75 9.04
CA HIS A 57 5.57 11.47 10.29
C HIS A 57 6.83 10.97 11.02
N GLY A 58 7.57 10.01 10.44
CA GLY A 58 8.79 9.46 11.05
C GLY A 58 8.55 8.41 12.13
N HIS A 59 7.32 7.93 12.30
CA HIS A 59 6.96 6.87 13.25
C HIS A 59 7.16 5.49 12.62
N TRP A 60 8.42 5.10 12.43
CA TRP A 60 8.81 3.86 11.75
C TRP A 60 8.24 2.60 12.41
N LEU A 61 8.29 2.52 13.75
CA LEU A 61 7.83 1.33 14.47
C LEU A 61 6.31 1.17 14.35
N ASP A 62 5.55 2.27 14.41
CA ASP A 62 4.11 2.24 14.23
C ASP A 62 3.73 1.93 12.79
N SER A 63 4.50 2.43 11.81
CA SER A 63 4.33 2.04 10.40
C SER A 63 4.42 0.52 10.20
N LEU A 64 5.44 -0.11 10.80
CA LEU A 64 5.61 -1.57 10.73
C LEU A 64 4.48 -2.33 11.43
N ARG A 65 4.00 -1.84 12.58
CA ARG A 65 2.85 -2.41 13.29
C ARG A 65 1.59 -2.37 12.43
N TYR A 66 1.34 -1.26 11.73
CA TYR A 66 0.21 -1.14 10.83
C TYR A 66 0.36 -2.03 9.60
N ASN A 67 1.52 -2.03 8.93
CA ASN A 67 1.77 -2.87 7.77
C ASN A 67 3.26 -3.12 7.52
N VAL A 68 3.76 -4.29 7.92
CA VAL A 68 5.16 -4.70 7.72
C VAL A 68 5.57 -4.76 6.24
N LEU A 69 4.62 -5.02 5.34
CA LEU A 69 4.90 -5.11 3.90
C LEU A 69 4.84 -3.77 3.17
N LEU A 70 4.54 -2.65 3.85
CA LEU A 70 4.49 -1.34 3.20
C LEU A 70 5.81 -1.00 2.50
N VAL A 71 6.92 -0.99 3.25
CA VAL A 71 8.24 -0.60 2.73
C VAL A 71 8.72 -1.57 1.63
N PRO A 72 8.66 -2.90 1.81
CA PRO A 72 8.96 -3.85 0.73
C PRO A 72 8.14 -3.61 -0.54
N THR A 73 6.85 -3.27 -0.39
CA THR A 73 5.97 -3.01 -1.53
C THR A 73 6.35 -1.73 -2.25
N LEU A 74 6.71 -0.66 -1.54
CA LEU A 74 7.19 0.58 -2.15
C LEU A 74 8.48 0.35 -2.94
N ILE A 75 9.42 -0.43 -2.38
CA ILE A 75 10.66 -0.81 -3.08
C ILE A 75 10.32 -1.62 -4.33
N TRP A 76 9.48 -2.64 -4.20
CA TRP A 76 9.07 -3.49 -5.32
C TRP A 76 8.40 -2.69 -6.44
N LEU A 77 7.44 -1.81 -6.12
CA LEU A 77 6.82 -0.91 -7.09
C LEU A 77 7.87 -0.01 -7.76
N GLY A 78 8.84 0.49 -7.00
CA GLY A 78 9.98 1.25 -7.51
C GLY A 78 10.82 0.45 -8.52
N THR A 79 11.11 -0.82 -8.24
CA THR A 79 11.88 -1.67 -9.16
C THR A 79 11.17 -1.90 -10.51
N LEU A 80 9.84 -1.98 -10.51
CA LEU A 80 9.06 -2.18 -11.74
C LEU A 80 9.29 -1.07 -12.77
N PHE A 81 9.63 0.15 -12.35
CA PHE A 81 9.92 1.27 -13.26
C PHE A 81 11.19 1.06 -14.10
N PHE A 82 12.14 0.27 -13.59
CA PHE A 82 13.43 0.05 -14.26
C PHE A 82 13.42 -1.17 -15.18
N ILE A 83 12.41 -2.04 -15.07
CA ILE A 83 12.28 -3.26 -15.86
C ILE A 83 11.68 -2.92 -17.23
N ARG A 84 12.47 -3.07 -18.29
CA ARG A 84 12.02 -2.84 -19.68
C ARG A 84 11.50 -4.10 -20.38
N ASP A 85 11.99 -5.26 -19.98
CA ASP A 85 11.55 -6.54 -20.54
C ASP A 85 10.14 -6.88 -20.03
N LYS A 86 9.20 -7.09 -20.97
CA LYS A 86 7.79 -7.35 -20.64
C LYS A 86 7.60 -8.67 -19.88
N THR A 87 8.37 -9.70 -20.21
CA THR A 87 8.27 -11.02 -19.57
C THR A 87 8.76 -10.94 -18.14
N VAL A 88 9.91 -10.29 -17.91
CA VAL A 88 10.44 -10.04 -16.56
C VAL A 88 9.48 -9.16 -15.77
N PHE A 89 8.96 -8.09 -16.37
CA PHE A 89 7.98 -7.21 -15.74
C PHE A 89 6.75 -7.97 -15.26
N LEU A 90 6.15 -8.80 -16.12
CA LEU A 90 4.97 -9.59 -15.77
C LEU A 90 5.25 -10.62 -14.68
N ARG A 91 6.42 -11.27 -14.71
CA ARG A 91 6.83 -12.21 -13.65
C ARG A 91 7.02 -11.52 -12.30
N VAL A 92 7.72 -10.39 -12.27
CA VAL A 92 7.94 -9.62 -11.04
C VAL A 92 6.63 -9.02 -10.52
N LEU A 93 5.75 -8.56 -11.42
CA LEU A 93 4.43 -8.04 -11.08
C LEU A 93 3.56 -9.14 -10.44
N THR A 94 3.45 -10.29 -11.10
CA THR A 94 2.61 -11.39 -10.61
C THR A 94 3.15 -11.98 -9.30
N ALA A 95 4.48 -12.12 -9.16
CA ALA A 95 5.10 -12.57 -7.92
C ALA A 95 4.79 -11.63 -6.75
N GLY A 96 4.93 -10.31 -6.93
CA GLY A 96 4.62 -9.36 -5.85
C GLY A 96 3.14 -9.34 -5.50
N VAL A 97 2.24 -9.38 -6.49
CA VAL A 97 0.79 -9.50 -6.24
C VAL A 97 0.46 -10.77 -5.46
N ALA A 98 1.08 -11.91 -5.81
CA ALA A 98 0.90 -13.17 -5.09
C ALA A 98 1.37 -13.06 -3.63
N VAL A 99 2.53 -12.43 -3.37
CA VAL A 99 3.01 -12.19 -2.00
C VAL A 99 2.03 -11.33 -1.20
N LEU A 100 1.50 -10.26 -1.78
CA LEU A 100 0.52 -9.39 -1.12
C LEU A 100 -0.80 -10.11 -0.83
N ALA A 101 -1.24 -10.97 -1.76
CA ALA A 101 -2.43 -11.80 -1.57
C ALA A 101 -2.20 -12.83 -0.44
N LEU A 102 -1.07 -13.54 -0.46
CA LEU A 102 -0.71 -14.50 0.58
C LEU A 102 -0.60 -13.83 1.96
N PHE A 103 0.02 -12.66 2.04
CA PHE A 103 0.08 -11.88 3.28
C PHE A 103 -1.31 -11.45 3.75
N THR A 104 -2.17 -11.01 2.83
CA THR A 104 -3.56 -10.67 3.16
C THR A 104 -4.27 -11.87 3.74
N VAL A 105 -4.15 -13.05 3.12
CA VAL A 105 -4.74 -14.28 3.66
C VAL A 105 -4.16 -14.61 5.03
N ALA A 106 -2.83 -14.70 5.15
CA ALA A 106 -2.13 -15.08 6.38
C ALA A 106 -2.49 -14.18 7.56
N ARG A 107 -2.63 -12.87 7.34
CA ARG A 107 -2.99 -11.89 8.38
C ARG A 107 -4.43 -12.02 8.86
N ASN A 108 -5.30 -12.64 8.05
CA ASN A 108 -6.71 -12.84 8.36
C ASN A 108 -7.01 -14.25 8.90
N ILE A 109 -6.01 -15.12 9.02
CA ILE A 109 -6.17 -16.43 9.66
C ILE A 109 -6.22 -16.22 11.17
N PRO A 110 -7.31 -16.62 11.85
CA PRO A 110 -7.33 -16.64 13.30
C PRO A 110 -6.39 -17.76 13.77
N LEU A 111 -5.19 -17.39 14.24
CA LEU A 111 -4.35 -18.28 15.03
C LEU A 111 -5.00 -18.36 16.42
N SER A 112 -5.93 -19.31 16.58
CA SER A 112 -6.56 -19.67 17.85
C SER A 112 -5.57 -20.33 18.80
#